data_AF-A0A136L3W4-F1
#
_entry.id   AF-A0A136L3W4-F1
#
_cell.length_a   1.000
_cell.length_b   1.000
_cell.length_c   1.000
_cell.angle_alpha   90.00
_cell.angle_beta   90.00
_cell.angle_gamma   90.00
#
_symmetry.space_group_name_H-M   'P 1'
#
loop_
_entity.id
_entity.type
_entity.pdbx_description
1 polymer ?
#
loop_
_entity_poly.entity_id
_entity_poly.type
_entity_poly.pdbx_seq_one_letter_code
_entity_poly.pdbx_strand_id
1 'polypeptide(L)' 'MAVMYAKGELGLNQDFYHEGILGTLFTGRLIEETQVGEYKAVVPTIGGTAWITGINQFVLDESDPFPNGFVVGDIW' A
#
# COMPACT_ATOMS: atom_id res chain seq x y z
N MET A 1 6.59 7.24 7.07
CA MET A 1 8.03 7.47 6.76
C MET A 1 8.34 8.93 6.46
N ALA A 2 7.75 9.60 5.46
CA ALA A 2 8.08 11.01 5.14
C ALA A 2 7.95 11.98 6.33
N VAL A 3 6.87 11.87 7.12
CA VAL A 3 6.70 12.65 8.36
C VAL A 3 7.79 12.35 9.39
N MET A 4 8.15 11.08 9.57
CA MET A 4 9.21 10.69 10.51
C MET A 4 10.57 11.22 10.07
N TYR A 5 10.86 11.20 8.75
CA TYR A 5 12.05 11.81 8.19
C TYR A 5 12.11 13.32 8.45
N ALA A 6 11.00 14.02 8.19
CA ALA A 6 10.89 15.46 8.44
C ALA A 6 11.06 15.82 9.94
N LYS A 7 10.70 14.90 10.84
CA LYS A 7 10.91 15.02 12.29
C LYS A 7 12.30 14.55 12.77
N GLY A 8 13.13 13.99 11.89
CA GLY A 8 14.42 13.41 12.26
C GLY A 8 14.33 12.06 12.99
N GLU A 9 13.17 11.41 12.98
CA GLU A 9 12.90 10.14 13.68
C GLU A 9 13.27 8.90 12.84
N LEU A 10 13.46 9.07 11.53
CA LEU A 10 13.84 8.00 10.60
C LEU A 10 14.84 8.55 9.59
N GLY A 11 16.02 7.94 9.50
CA GLY A 11 17.06 8.32 8.53
C GLY A 11 16.95 7.61 7.17
N LEU A 12 17.79 8.03 6.23
CA LEU A 12 18.04 7.25 5.01
C LEU A 12 18.70 5.91 5.36
N ASN A 13 18.39 4.89 4.56
CA ASN A 13 18.90 3.52 4.68
C ASN A 13 18.61 2.83 6.02
N GLN A 14 17.68 3.36 6.81
CA GLN A 14 17.20 2.76 8.04
C GLN A 14 15.92 1.97 7.77
N ASP A 15 15.87 0.73 8.29
CA ASP A 15 14.67 -0.09 8.23
C ASP A 15 13.60 0.42 9.17
N PHE A 16 12.38 0.45 8.65
CA PHE A 16 11.16 0.80 9.35
C PHE A 16 10.16 -0.35 9.23
N TYR A 17 9.76 -0.93 10.35
CA TYR A 17 8.78 -2.01 10.39
C TYR A 17 7.39 -1.43 10.70
N HIS A 18 6.44 -1.65 9.80
CA HIS A 18 5.05 -1.27 10.00
C HIS A 18 4.19 -2.51 10.23
N GLU A 19 3.60 -2.61 11.42
CA GLU A 19 2.70 -3.71 11.79
C GLU A 19 1.25 -3.32 11.52
N GLY A 20 0.54 -4.15 10.75
CA GLY A 20 -0.90 -4.03 10.53
C GLY A 20 -1.70 -4.60 11.70
N ILE A 21 -3.01 -4.31 11.75
CA ILE A 21 -3.91 -4.74 12.83
C ILE A 21 -3.95 -6.27 13.06
N LEU A 22 -3.64 -7.06 12.03
CA LEU A 22 -3.57 -8.52 12.09
C LEU A 22 -2.16 -9.07 12.41
N GLY A 23 -1.21 -8.21 12.79
CA GLY A 23 0.18 -8.61 13.06
C GLY A 23 1.04 -8.87 11.83
N THR A 24 0.56 -8.50 10.63
CA THR A 24 1.36 -8.59 9.40
C THR A 24 2.35 -7.43 9.31
N LEU A 25 3.54 -7.69 8.76
CA LEU A 25 4.62 -6.69 8.69
C LEU A 25 4.92 -6.28 7.25
N PHE A 26 5.09 -4.98 7.05
CA PHE A 26 5.79 -4.41 5.90
C PHE A 26 7.10 -3.77 6.36
N THR A 27 8.18 -3.99 5.61
CA THR A 27 9.48 -3.35 5.85
C THR A 27 9.64 -2.19 4.87
N GLY A 28 9.67 -0.97 5.38
CA GLY A 28 9.99 0.22 4.60
C GLY A 28 11.44 0.67 4.79
N ARG A 29 12.01 1.34 3.79
CA ARG A 29 13.31 2.02 3.90
C ARG A 29 13.31 3.27 3.03
N LEU A 30 13.83 4.39 3.53
CA LEU A 30 14.04 5.58 2.72
C LEU A 30 15.39 5.48 2.02
N ILE A 31 15.44 5.57 0.70
CA ILE A 31 16.68 5.33 -0.06
C ILE A 31 17.38 6.61 -0.52
N GLU A 32 16.63 7.69 -0.73
CA GLU A 32 17.18 9.00 -1.08
C GLU A 32 16.21 10.14 -0.74
N GLU A 33 16.77 11.36 -0.67
CA GLU A 33 15.99 12.60 -0.72
C GLU A 33 15.70 12.97 -2.18
N THR A 34 14.56 13.63 -2.40
CA THR A 34 14.18 14.18 -3.69
C THR A 34 13.29 15.42 -3.51
N GLN A 35 12.74 15.95 -4.59
CA GLN A 35 11.86 17.10 -4.58
C GLN A 35 10.63 16.86 -5.48
N VAL A 36 9.45 17.20 -4.98
CA VAL A 36 8.18 17.16 -5.74
C VAL A 36 7.59 18.57 -5.71
N GLY A 37 7.72 19.29 -6.82
CA GLY A 37 7.38 20.72 -6.87
C GLY A 37 8.22 21.51 -5.85
N GLU A 38 7.57 22.23 -4.96
CA GLU A 38 8.26 23.00 -3.90
C GLU A 38 8.55 22.17 -2.64
N TYR A 39 8.06 20.92 -2.57
CA TYR A 39 8.16 20.10 -1.37
C TYR A 39 9.42 19.23 -1.37
N LYS A 40 10.16 19.26 -0.26
CA LYS A 40 11.17 18.24 0.05
C LYS A 40 10.47 16.89 0.20
N ALA A 41 11.02 15.87 -0.45
CA ALA A 41 10.47 14.54 -0.49
C ALA A 41 11.56 13.49 -0.23
N VAL A 42 11.13 12.26 -0.02
CA VAL A 42 12.00 11.09 0.13
C VAL A 42 11.45 9.96 -0.71
N VAL A 43 12.33 9.10 -1.23
CA VAL A 43 11.94 7.91 -1.99
C VAL A 43 11.89 6.71 -1.04
N PRO A 44 10.70 6.14 -0.77
CA PRO A 44 10.58 4.94 0.04
C PRO A 44 10.65 3.66 -0.82
N THR A 45 11.21 2.60 -0.24
CA THR A 45 10.92 1.22 -0.65
C THR A 45 9.89 0.63 0.32
N ILE A 46 9.12 -0.35 -0.16
CA ILE A 46 8.19 -1.14 0.65
C ILE A 46 8.40 -2.60 0.29
N GLY A 47 8.80 -3.40 1.28
CA GLY A 47 8.96 -4.84 1.19
C GLY A 47 7.87 -5.55 1.98
N GLY A 48 7.32 -6.61 1.39
CA GLY A 48 6.34 -7.48 2.01
C GLY A 48 6.28 -8.81 1.29
N THR A 49 5.38 -9.67 1.74
CA THR A 49 5.15 -10.99 1.16
C THR A 49 3.71 -11.11 0.68
N ALA A 50 3.52 -11.87 -0.39
CA ALA A 50 2.21 -12.18 -0.95
C ALA A 50 2.12 -13.69 -1.23
N TRP A 51 0.90 -14.22 -1.24
CA TRP A 51 0.62 -15.63 -1.49
C TRP A 51 -0.46 -15.76 -2.56
N ILE A 52 -0.34 -16.78 -3.41
CA ILE A 52 -1.38 -17.10 -4.39
C ILE A 52 -2.59 -17.66 -3.65
N THR A 53 -3.74 -17.00 -3.79
CA THR A 53 -5.01 -17.43 -3.17
C THR A 53 -5.95 -18.14 -4.15
N GLY A 54 -5.72 -18.00 -5.46
CA GLY A 54 -6.50 -18.67 -6.49
C GLY A 54 -6.16 -18.17 -7.89
N ILE A 55 -6.63 -18.89 -8.91
CA ILE A 55 -6.61 -18.49 -10.31
C ILE A 55 -8.06 -18.51 -10.78
N ASN A 56 -8.60 -17.35 -11.18
CA ASN A 56 -10.02 -17.18 -11.42
C ASN A 56 -10.27 -16.71 -12.86
N GLN A 57 -11.36 -17.21 -13.46
CA GLN A 57 -11.91 -16.69 -14.71
C GLN A 57 -13.27 -16.07 -14.41
N PHE A 58 -13.32 -14.73 -14.38
CA PHE A 58 -14.56 -13.98 -14.24
C PHE A 58 -15.20 -13.79 -15.63
N VAL A 59 -16.51 -14.01 -15.73
CA VAL A 59 -17.29 -13.91 -16.96
C VAL A 59 -18.51 -13.05 -16.68
N LEU A 60 -18.89 -12.21 -17.65
CA LEU A 60 -20.06 -11.34 -17.57
C LEU A 60 -20.98 -11.66 -18.76
N ASP A 61 -22.23 -11.98 -18.46
CA ASP A 61 -23.29 -12.18 -19.46
C ASP A 61 -23.92 -10.82 -19.83
N GLU A 62 -24.27 -10.61 -21.10
CA GLU A 62 -24.90 -9.38 -21.56
C GLU A 62 -26.29 -9.12 -20.93
N SER A 63 -26.96 -10.19 -20.48
CA SER A 63 -28.26 -10.14 -19.83
C SER A 63 -28.20 -9.98 -18.31
N ASP A 64 -27.00 -9.93 -17.72
CA ASP A 64 -26.85 -9.73 -16.28
C ASP A 64 -27.48 -8.38 -15.87
N PRO A 65 -28.43 -8.35 -14.92
CA PRO A 65 -29.09 -7.12 -14.47
C PRO A 65 -28.17 -6.19 -13.66
N PHE A 66 -27.01 -6.67 -13.20
CA PHE A 66 -26.03 -5.94 -12.43
C PHE A 66 -24.61 -6.08 -13.02
N PRO A 67 -24.39 -5.66 -14.28
CA PRO A 67 -23.15 -5.94 -15.00
C PRO A 67 -21.93 -5.20 -14.42
N ASN A 68 -22.15 -4.18 -13.59
CA ASN A 68 -21.12 -3.43 -12.88
C ASN A 68 -21.07 -3.77 -11.38
N GLY A 69 -21.75 -4.85 -10.97
CA GLY A 69 -21.97 -5.19 -9.58
C GLY A 69 -22.95 -4.24 -8.87
N PHE A 70 -23.04 -4.40 -7.56
CA PHE A 70 -23.80 -3.54 -6.67
C PHE A 70 -23.17 -3.58 -5.28
N VAL A 71 -23.53 -2.62 -4.43
CA VAL A 71 -23.07 -2.54 -3.03
C VAL A 71 -24.31 -2.60 -2.13
N VAL A 72 -24.20 -3.34 -1.02
CA VAL A 72 -25.22 -3.41 0.04
C VAL A 72 -24.57 -3.02 1.36
N GLY A 73 -25.29 -2.22 2.14
CA GLY A 73 -24.81 -1.45 3.29
C GLY A 73 -23.73 -2.07 4.17
N ASP A 74 -24.12 -2.71 5.26
CA ASP A 74 -23.35 -3.02 6.48
C ASP A 74 -21.97 -3.71 6.35
N ILE A 75 -21.55 -4.07 5.13
CA ILE A 75 -20.33 -4.85 4.87
C ILE A 75 -19.41 -4.26 3.78
N TRP A 76 -19.66 -3.03 3.31
CA TRP A 76 -18.83 -2.32 2.31
C TRP A 76 -18.31 -0.97 2.79
#